data_AF-X1RBX2-F1
#
_entry.id   AF-X1RBX2-F1
#
_cell.length_a   1.000
_cell.length_b   1.000
_cell.length_c   1.000
_cell.angle_alpha   90.00
_cell.angle_beta   90.00
_cell.angle_gamma   90.00
#
_symmetry.space_group_name_H-M   'P 1'
#
loop_
_entity.id
_entity.type
_entity.pdbx_description
1 polymer ?
#
loop_
_entity_poly.entity_id
_entity_poly.type
_entity_poly.pdbx_seq_one_letter_code
_entity_poly.pdbx_strand_id
1 'polypeptide(L)'
;MGYDVITFPLEVRIFMKSPAVLALKAQQTRKLYRKWGYRKVFTRWHYFGKNGEKYHPHLNVLYDGGYLSKEQLAKKKSFNQA
;
A
#
# COMPACT_ATOMS: atom_id res chain seq x y z
N MET A 1 7.40 14.08 -5.40
CA MET A 1 6.57 13.28 -4.48
C MET A 1 6.00 12.12 -5.26
N GLY A 2 6.08 10.92 -4.69
CA GLY A 2 5.48 9.71 -5.23
C GLY A 2 4.19 9.38 -4.50
N TYR A 3 3.25 8.77 -5.21
CA TYR A 3 1.97 8.35 -4.66
C TYR A 3 1.61 6.98 -5.23
N ASP A 4 1.51 5.98 -4.35
CA ASP A 4 1.11 4.63 -4.70
C ASP A 4 -0.22 4.26 -4.06
N VAL A 5 -1.01 3.46 -4.78
CA VAL A 5 -2.25 2.86 -4.29
C VAL A 5 -2.06 1.35 -4.26
N ILE A 6 -2.01 0.78 -3.06
CA ILE A 6 -1.89 -0.67 -2.89
C ILE A 6 -3.30 -1.25 -2.78
N THR A 7 -3.63 -2.12 -3.73
CA THR A 7 -4.89 -2.87 -3.79
C THR A 7 -4.59 -4.34 -3.48
N PHE A 8 -5.46 -4.97 -2.70
CA PHE A 8 -5.31 -6.36 -2.31
C PHE A 8 -6.11 -7.30 -3.25
N PRO A 9 -5.56 -8.47 -3.62
CA PRO A 9 -6.29 -9.53 -4.32
C PRO A 9 -7.57 -9.95 -3.58
N LEU A 10 -8.57 -10.45 -4.29
CA LEU A 10 -9.89 -10.77 -3.73
C LEU A 10 -9.80 -11.82 -2.62
N GLU A 11 -8.89 -12.77 -2.76
CA GLU A 11 -8.71 -13.94 -1.91
C GLU A 11 -8.26 -13.56 -0.50
N VAL A 12 -7.51 -12.46 -0.35
CA VAL A 12 -6.97 -12.00 0.95
C VAL A 12 -7.76 -10.86 1.57
N ARG A 13 -8.74 -10.32 0.86
CA ARG A 13 -9.52 -9.15 1.30
C ARG A 13 -10.30 -9.41 2.58
N ILE A 14 -10.74 -10.64 2.83
CA ILE A 14 -11.45 -11.01 4.06
C ILE A 14 -10.65 -10.64 5.33
N PHE A 15 -9.31 -10.76 5.28
CA PHE A 15 -8.43 -10.38 6.39
C PHE A 15 -8.31 -8.86 6.56
N MET A 16 -8.52 -8.09 5.48
CA MET A 16 -8.45 -6.63 5.45
C MET A 16 -9.69 -5.95 6.04
N LYS A 17 -10.58 -6.71 6.70
CA LYS A 17 -11.65 -6.17 7.54
C LYS A 17 -11.21 -5.93 8.98
N SER A 18 -10.14 -6.59 9.43
CA SER A 18 -9.64 -6.47 10.81
C SER A 18 -8.82 -5.19 11.00
N PRO A 19 -9.18 -4.31 11.95
CA PRO A 19 -8.38 -3.11 12.26
C PRO A 19 -6.93 -3.43 12.63
N ALA A 20 -6.70 -4.55 13.33
CA ALA A 20 -5.34 -4.99 13.70
C ALA A 20 -4.51 -5.37 12.47
N VAL A 21 -5.13 -6.08 11.51
CA VAL A 21 -4.48 -6.43 10.23
C VAL A 21 -4.18 -5.16 9.43
N LEU A 22 -5.12 -4.22 9.36
CA LEU A 22 -4.93 -2.94 8.68
C LEU A 22 -3.79 -2.11 9.29
N ALA A 23 -3.69 -2.07 10.62
CA ALA A 23 -2.60 -1.39 11.31
C ALA A 23 -1.24 -2.05 11.01
N LEU A 24 -1.18 -3.39 11.11
CA LEU A 24 0.02 -4.16 10.81
C LEU A 24 0.49 -3.95 9.36
N LYS A 25 -0.42 -4.02 8.39
CA LYS A 25 -0.09 -3.84 6.97
C LYS A 25 0.42 -2.43 6.69
N ALA A 26 -0.21 -1.40 7.24
CA ALA A 26 0.28 -0.03 7.10
C ALA A 26 1.70 0.14 7.71
N GLN A 27 1.99 -0.47 8.85
CA GLN A 27 3.32 -0.46 9.45
C GLN A 27 4.35 -1.19 8.58
N GLN A 28 4.02 -2.38 8.09
CA GLN A 28 4.88 -3.16 7.20
C GLN A 28 5.20 -2.37 5.93
N THR A 29 4.21 -1.73 5.30
CA THR A 29 4.40 -0.87 4.13
C THR A 29 5.35 0.29 4.42
N ARG A 30 5.17 1.02 5.54
CA ARG A 30 6.08 2.11 5.90
C ARG A 30 7.52 1.61 6.10
N LYS A 31 7.70 0.45 6.75
CA LYS A 31 9.01 -0.17 6.95
C LYS A 31 9.66 -0.55 5.60
N LEU A 32 8.90 -1.11 4.68
CA LEU A 32 9.36 -1.48 3.34
C LEU A 32 9.85 -0.26 2.55
N TYR A 33 9.06 0.81 2.52
CA TYR A 33 9.43 2.03 1.80
C TYR A 33 10.68 2.69 2.40
N ARG A 34 10.82 2.68 3.73
CA ARG A 34 12.05 3.14 4.39
C ARG A 34 13.26 2.28 4.04
N LYS A 35 13.09 0.95 3.94
CA LYS A 35 14.14 0.03 3.48
C LYS A 35 14.57 0.32 2.04
N TRP A 36 13.66 0.83 1.21
CA TRP A 36 13.98 1.30 -0.14
C TRP A 36 14.63 2.69 -0.20
N GLY A 37 14.85 3.34 0.93
CA GLY A 37 15.58 4.61 1.03
C GLY A 37 14.70 5.86 1.14
N TYR A 38 13.37 5.72 1.15
CA TYR A 38 12.46 6.86 1.33
C TYR A 38 12.41 7.29 2.80
N ARG A 39 12.51 8.60 3.08
CA ARG A 39 12.56 9.12 4.46
C ARG A 39 11.16 9.51 4.94
N LYS A 40 10.45 10.30 4.14
CA LYS A 40 9.07 10.73 4.43
C LYS A 40 8.12 9.73 3.80
N VAL A 41 7.42 8.95 4.62
CA VAL A 41 6.45 7.95 4.16
C VAL A 41 5.19 8.05 5.02
N PHE A 42 4.08 8.40 4.38
CA PHE A 42 2.76 8.52 4.99
C PHE A 42 1.81 7.51 4.36
N THR A 43 0.92 6.95 5.17
CA THR A 43 -0.04 5.94 4.70
C THR A 43 -1.44 6.30 5.17
N ARG A 44 -2.43 6.15 4.31
CA ARG A 44 -3.85 6.38 4.64
C ARG A 44 -4.70 5.27 4.05
N TRP A 45 -5.54 4.67 4.87
CA TRP A 45 -6.58 3.75 4.40
C TRP A 45 -7.69 4.55 3.73
N HIS A 46 -8.06 4.17 2.51
CA HIS A 46 -9.12 4.77 1.72
C HIS A 46 -10.24 3.75 1.51
N TYR A 47 -11.43 4.07 2.00
CA TYR A 47 -12.62 3.22 1.96
C TYR A 47 -13.56 3.73 0.86
N PHE A 48 -14.08 2.84 0.03
CA PHE A 48 -15.07 3.19 -0.99
C PHE A 48 -16.43 3.40 -0.36
N GLY A 49 -16.94 4.64 -0.36
CA GLY A 49 -18.16 5.13 0.32
C GLY A 49 -19.30 4.11 0.57
N LYS A 50 -20.44 4.25 -0.12
CA LYS A 50 -21.67 3.52 0.22
C LYS A 50 -21.59 1.99 0.00
N ASN A 51 -20.50 1.50 -0.62
CA ASN A 51 -20.26 0.09 -0.98
C ASN A 51 -18.96 -0.48 -0.35
N GLY A 52 -18.55 0.04 0.81
CA GLY A 52 -17.27 -0.30 1.47
C GLY A 52 -17.10 -1.77 1.82
N GLU A 53 -18.20 -2.51 1.95
CA GLU A 53 -18.15 -3.96 2.20
C GLU A 53 -17.79 -4.78 0.96
N LYS A 54 -18.11 -4.27 -0.24
CA LYS A 54 -17.79 -4.91 -1.53
C LYS A 54 -16.38 -4.53 -1.98
N TYR A 55 -16.04 -3.25 -1.84
CA TYR A 55 -14.72 -2.71 -2.20
C TYR A 55 -13.90 -2.48 -0.93
N HIS A 56 -13.04 -3.46 -0.62
CA HIS A 56 -12.14 -3.41 0.53
C HIS A 56 -11.19 -2.20 0.47
N PRO A 57 -10.71 -1.69 1.61
CA PRO A 57 -9.96 -0.45 1.62
C PRO A 57 -8.63 -0.57 0.85
N HIS A 58 -8.29 0.50 0.15
CA HIS A 58 -6.98 0.65 -0.47
C HIS A 58 -6.02 1.32 0.51
N LEU A 59 -4.75 0.92 0.47
CA LEU A 59 -3.71 1.61 1.22
C LEU A 59 -3.03 2.62 0.30
N ASN A 60 -3.31 3.90 0.51
CA ASN A 60 -2.64 4.98 -0.18
C ASN A 60 -1.31 5.27 0.53
N VAL A 61 -0.24 5.42 -0.25
CA VAL A 61 1.12 5.69 0.26
C VAL A 61 1.65 6.95 -0.41
N LEU A 62 1.93 7.99 0.39
CA LEU A 62 2.59 9.20 -0.05
C LEU A 62 4.04 9.19 0.43
N TYR A 63 4.98 9.41 -0.48
CA TYR A 63 6.40 9.34 -0.13
C TYR A 63 7.27 10.37 -0.90
N ASP A 64 8.47 10.63 -0.39
CA ASP A 64 9.44 11.59 -0.94
C ASP A 64 10.15 11.12 -2.22
N GLY A 65 9.58 10.15 -2.94
CA GLY A 65 10.06 9.73 -4.26
C GLY A 65 9.64 10.66 -5.40
N GLY A 66 10.09 10.31 -6.60
CA GLY A 66 9.73 10.96 -7.86
C GLY A 66 9.31 9.95 -8.91
N TYR A 67 9.47 10.32 -10.18
CA TYR A 67 9.24 9.43 -11.31
C TYR A 67 10.08 8.15 -11.19
N LEU A 68 9.48 7.00 -11.52
CA LEU A 68 10.16 5.72 -11.57
C LEU A 68 10.32 5.31 -13.03
N SER A 69 11.53 4.87 -13.42
CA SER A 69 11.71 4.18 -14.70
C SER A 69 10.88 2.89 -14.74
N LYS A 70 10.66 2.35 -15.93
CA LYS A 70 9.92 1.08 -16.10
C LYS A 70 10.57 -0.06 -15.31
N GLU A 71 11.90 -0.11 -15.27
CA GLU A 71 12.66 -1.11 -14.52
C GLU A 71 12.49 -0.94 -13.01
N GLN A 72 12.59 0.30 -12.51
CA GLN A 72 12.38 0.61 -11.10
C GLN A 72 10.95 0.25 -10.65
N LEU A 73 9.96 0.56 -11.49
CA LEU A 73 8.56 0.20 -11.24
C LEU A 73 8.36 -1.32 -11.25
N ALA A 74 8.96 -2.05 -12.19
CA ALA A 74 8.88 -3.50 -12.26
C ALA A 74 9.49 -4.16 -11.02
N LYS A 75 10.68 -3.70 -10.61
CA LYS A 75 11.35 -4.15 -9.38
C LYS A 75 10.49 -3.88 -8.14
N LYS A 76 9.81 -2.73 -8.09
CA LYS A 76 8.92 -2.38 -6.98
C LYS A 76 7.69 -3.31 -6.91
N LYS A 77 7.14 -3.71 -8.06
CA LYS A 77 5.99 -4.61 -8.13
C LYS A 77 6.32 -6.06 -7.72
N SER A 78 7.52 -6.55 -7.99
CA SER A 78 7.91 -7.92 -7.63
C SER A 78 8.06 -8.14 -6.12
N PHE A 79 8.45 -7.12 -5.36
CA PHE A 79 8.52 -7.20 -3.89
C PHE A 79 7.16 -7.34 -3.18
N ASN A 80 6.05 -7.03 -3.87
CA ASN A 80 4.70 -7.18 -3.32
C ASN A 80 4.12 -8.60 -3.52
N GLN A 81 4.89 -9.54 -4.09
CA GLN A 81 4.46 -10.91 -4.39
C GLN A 81 5.07 -11.98 -3.46
N ALA A 82 5.66 -11.57 -2.32
CA ALA A 82 6.20 -12.48 -1.30
C ALA A 82 5.33 -12.49 -0.03
#